data_AF-A0A956K3X3-F1
#
_entry.id   AF-A0A956K3X3-F1
#
_cell.length_a   1.000
_cell.length_b   1.000
_cell.length_c   1.000
_cell.angle_alpha   90.00
_cell.angle_beta   90.00
_cell.angle_gamma   90.00
#
_symmetry.space_group_name_H-M   'P 1'
#
loop_
_entity.id
_entity.type
_entity.pdbx_description
1 polymer ?
#
loop_
_entity_poly.entity_id
_entity_poly.type
_entity_poly.pdbx_seq_one_letter_code
_entity_poly.pdbx_strand_id
1 'polypeptide(L)'
;MQVVHAPAPLPEAVTATIFLAGPSPRGEGGGLHWRGEALELLAQAGFTGHVFVPLPAPGQSWPADYIDQAGWEQTALERADVVLFWIPRELERMPGFTTNVEFGQHCRGRNVVLGHPVDAPKCRFLDFLAERNFIAVSHTLAEAVERAVAMVGEGAPRRGGECQVPLYLWRTPSFAGWLAAQRSAGNRLDGCRVELSFGVGPRRGFLMFWAAHVDVHVAAEGRNKSNELVIGRPDIMHVVGLAPAPGGSWLDARVILVREFRSPAATRDGFVHELPGGSSFKAASPEQVAAEEFRQETGIPVDPGRLRPLATRQLAATALAHRAHLFAVELSIDELALARQKQDEGASFGVAAEGERTYVEIHTVRELLSDSLCDWSNLGMILAALAADL
;
A
#
# COMPACT_ATOMS: atom_id res chain seq x y z
N MET A 1 6.67 27.60 -6.18
CA MET A 1 5.29 27.14 -5.98
C MET A 1 4.45 27.56 -7.18
N GLN A 2 3.52 26.71 -7.63
CA GLN A 2 2.55 27.05 -8.67
C GLN A 2 1.14 26.86 -8.10
N VAL A 3 0.24 27.82 -8.33
CA VAL A 3 -1.14 27.77 -7.80
C VAL A 3 -2.10 27.47 -8.94
N VAL A 4 -2.94 26.45 -8.77
CA VAL A 4 -3.95 26.05 -9.75
C VAL A 4 -5.32 26.26 -9.13
N HIS A 5 -6.06 27.22 -9.67
CA HIS A 5 -7.40 27.60 -9.26
C HIS A 5 -8.45 26.82 -10.05
N ALA A 6 -9.56 26.46 -9.41
CA ALA A 6 -10.72 25.93 -10.14
C ALA A 6 -11.28 26.97 -11.13
N PRO A 7 -11.77 26.58 -12.32
CA PRO A 7 -11.79 25.23 -12.89
C PRO A 7 -10.59 24.97 -13.83
N ALA A 8 -9.45 25.64 -13.64
CA ALA A 8 -8.32 25.54 -14.57
C ALA A 8 -7.82 24.09 -14.70
N PRO A 9 -7.38 23.65 -15.90
CA PRO A 9 -6.88 22.30 -16.09
C PRO A 9 -5.78 21.94 -15.08
N LEU A 10 -5.86 20.73 -14.52
CA LEU A 10 -4.82 20.21 -13.64
C LEU A 10 -3.55 19.93 -14.46
N PRO A 11 -2.34 20.19 -13.93
CA PRO A 11 -1.10 20.11 -14.69
C PRO A 11 -0.83 18.71 -15.25
N GLU A 12 -0.11 18.58 -16.36
CA GLU A 12 0.26 17.25 -16.90
C GLU A 12 1.53 16.66 -16.27
N ALA A 13 2.27 17.46 -15.49
CA ALA A 13 3.51 17.06 -14.84
C ALA A 13 3.60 17.69 -13.45
N VAL A 14 3.95 16.89 -12.44
CA VAL A 14 4.08 17.36 -11.04
C VAL A 14 5.25 16.70 -10.35
N THR A 15 5.78 17.35 -9.32
CA THR A 15 6.70 16.75 -8.33
C THR A 15 6.01 16.56 -7.00
N ALA A 16 5.25 17.56 -6.56
CA ALA A 16 4.45 17.54 -5.36
C ALA A 16 3.17 18.35 -5.55
N THR A 17 2.09 17.94 -4.89
CA THR A 17 0.77 18.57 -4.97
C THR A 17 0.12 18.65 -3.58
N ILE A 18 -0.45 19.81 -3.24
CA ILE A 18 -1.26 20.00 -2.02
C ILE A 18 -2.63 20.54 -2.42
N PHE A 19 -3.70 19.93 -1.93
CA PHE A 19 -5.06 20.47 -2.07
C PHE A 19 -5.48 21.21 -0.80
N LEU A 20 -5.99 22.43 -0.94
CA LEU A 20 -6.47 23.26 0.18
C LEU A 20 -7.97 23.07 0.41
N ALA A 21 -8.32 22.02 1.16
CA ALA A 21 -9.69 21.70 1.54
C ALA A 21 -10.14 22.52 2.77
N GLY A 22 -11.41 22.92 2.79
CA GLY A 22 -11.95 23.72 3.88
C GLY A 22 -13.11 24.62 3.44
N PRO A 23 -13.81 25.25 4.39
CA PRO A 23 -14.90 26.15 4.06
C PRO A 23 -14.41 27.34 3.22
N SER A 24 -15.31 27.82 2.36
CA SER A 24 -15.17 29.07 1.62
C SER A 24 -16.16 30.10 2.19
N PRO A 25 -15.80 31.38 2.30
CA PRO A 25 -16.70 32.44 2.72
C PRO A 25 -17.97 32.50 1.85
N ARG A 26 -19.12 32.75 2.49
CA ARG A 26 -20.40 33.05 1.84
C ARG A 26 -20.68 34.56 1.86
N GLY A 27 -21.29 35.07 0.79
CA GLY A 27 -21.76 36.46 0.68
C GLY A 27 -20.73 37.44 0.08
N GLU A 28 -21.21 38.63 -0.29
CA GLU A 28 -20.36 39.72 -0.79
C GLU A 28 -19.50 40.29 0.34
N GLY A 29 -18.18 40.29 0.17
CA GLY A 29 -17.24 40.89 1.12
C GLY A 29 -15.96 40.10 1.41
N GLY A 30 -15.83 38.85 0.97
CA GLY A 30 -14.55 38.12 0.83
C GLY A 30 -13.57 38.08 2.03
N GLY A 31 -13.98 38.51 3.23
CA GLY A 31 -13.04 38.94 4.28
C GLY A 31 -12.26 37.83 4.99
N LEU A 32 -12.59 36.56 4.79
CA LEU A 32 -11.98 35.42 5.50
C LEU A 32 -11.50 34.34 4.51
N HIS A 33 -10.59 34.68 3.60
CA HIS A 33 -9.95 33.70 2.72
C HIS A 33 -8.63 33.19 3.31
N TRP A 34 -8.72 32.25 4.26
CA TRP A 34 -7.57 31.57 4.88
C TRP A 34 -6.61 30.94 3.87
N ARG A 35 -7.06 30.64 2.65
CA ARG A 35 -6.22 30.08 1.59
C ARG A 35 -5.11 31.02 1.13
N GLY A 36 -5.31 32.34 1.20
CA GLY A 36 -4.25 33.32 0.91
C GLY A 36 -3.09 33.19 1.90
N GLU A 37 -3.41 33.21 3.19
CA GLU A 37 -2.45 32.98 4.28
C GLU A 37 -1.76 31.61 4.16
N ALA A 38 -2.50 30.56 3.80
CA ALA A 38 -1.93 29.23 3.59
C ALA A 38 -0.89 29.22 2.44
N LEU A 39 -1.15 29.95 1.36
CA LEU A 39 -0.20 30.08 0.24
C LEU A 39 1.06 30.84 0.65
N GLU A 40 0.93 31.89 1.46
CA GLU A 40 2.08 32.63 2.02
C GLU A 40 2.92 31.72 2.94
N LEU A 41 2.29 30.98 3.83
CA LEU A 41 2.95 30.02 4.72
C LEU A 41 3.64 28.90 3.95
N LEU A 42 3.01 28.38 2.89
CA LEU A 42 3.62 27.37 2.00
C LEU A 42 4.86 27.92 1.30
N ALA A 43 4.80 29.17 0.82
CA ALA A 43 5.95 29.84 0.22
C ALA A 43 7.09 30.06 1.24
N GLN A 44 6.76 30.48 2.46
CA GLN A 44 7.73 30.65 3.56
C GLN A 44 8.38 29.32 3.97
N ALA A 45 7.63 28.23 3.96
CA ALA A 45 8.13 26.88 4.19
C ALA A 45 8.95 26.31 3.02
N GLY A 46 9.15 27.06 1.94
CA GLY A 46 9.94 26.65 0.79
C GLY A 46 9.25 25.64 -0.13
N PHE A 47 7.93 25.49 -0.07
CA PHE A 47 7.21 24.56 -0.92
C PHE A 47 7.30 25.00 -2.40
N THR A 48 7.80 24.12 -3.27
CA THR A 48 8.03 24.43 -4.70
C THR A 48 7.03 23.78 -5.65
N GLY A 49 6.20 22.85 -5.16
CA GLY A 49 5.22 22.10 -5.95
C GLY A 49 3.97 22.89 -6.37
N HIS A 50 2.91 22.17 -6.69
CA HIS A 50 1.61 22.73 -7.07
C HIS A 50 0.65 22.77 -5.89
N VAL A 51 -0.17 23.82 -5.81
CA VAL A 51 -1.23 23.96 -4.83
C VAL A 51 -2.57 24.05 -5.55
N PHE A 52 -3.48 23.14 -5.26
CA PHE A 52 -4.83 23.12 -5.80
C PHE A 52 -5.77 23.89 -4.89
N VAL A 53 -6.39 24.93 -5.45
CA VAL A 53 -7.25 25.87 -4.73
C VAL A 53 -8.67 25.74 -5.30
N PRO A 54 -9.65 25.24 -4.52
CA PRO A 54 -11.04 25.07 -4.97
C PRO A 54 -11.81 26.39 -4.97
N LEU A 55 -11.22 27.43 -5.58
CA LEU A 55 -11.79 28.76 -5.77
C LEU A 55 -11.33 29.30 -7.14
N PRO A 56 -12.16 30.10 -7.83
CA PRO A 56 -11.73 30.87 -8.98
C PRO A 56 -10.48 31.70 -8.69
N ALA A 57 -9.67 31.93 -9.73
CA ALA A 57 -8.57 32.87 -9.61
C ALA A 57 -9.11 34.29 -9.31
N PRO A 58 -8.33 35.16 -8.66
CA PRO A 58 -8.73 36.55 -8.43
C PRO A 58 -9.20 37.23 -9.73
N GLY A 59 -10.42 37.79 -9.69
CA GLY A 59 -11.03 38.45 -10.86
C GLY A 59 -11.75 37.52 -11.84
N GLN A 60 -11.77 36.20 -11.61
CA GLN A 60 -12.56 35.26 -12.39
C GLN A 60 -13.88 34.94 -11.71
N SER A 61 -14.93 34.75 -12.51
CA SER A 61 -16.22 34.27 -12.05
C SER A 61 -16.19 32.77 -11.79
N TRP A 62 -17.09 32.30 -10.93
CA TRP A 62 -17.36 30.88 -10.75
C TRP A 62 -17.84 30.24 -12.06
N PRO A 63 -17.60 28.93 -12.25
CA PRO A 63 -18.21 28.18 -13.35
C PRO A 63 -19.74 28.36 -13.35
N ALA A 64 -20.33 28.41 -14.55
CA ALA A 64 -21.78 28.54 -14.69
C ALA A 64 -22.53 27.30 -14.18
N ASP A 65 -21.93 26.10 -14.34
CA ASP A 65 -22.45 24.86 -13.81
C ASP A 65 -21.73 24.50 -12.49
N TYR A 66 -22.51 24.31 -11.44
CA TYR A 66 -22.02 23.84 -10.14
C TYR A 66 -21.39 22.44 -10.23
N ILE A 67 -21.87 21.59 -11.13
CA ILE A 67 -21.36 20.23 -11.31
C ILE A 67 -19.93 20.25 -11.85
N ASP A 68 -19.58 21.19 -12.73
CA ASP A 68 -18.22 21.34 -13.24
C ASP A 68 -17.24 21.73 -12.12
N GLN A 69 -17.65 22.65 -11.24
CA GLN A 69 -16.88 23.03 -10.06
C GLN A 69 -16.67 21.82 -9.14
N ALA A 70 -17.76 21.12 -8.78
CA ALA A 70 -17.71 19.96 -7.91
C ALA A 70 -16.84 18.83 -8.51
N GLY A 71 -16.93 18.60 -9.82
CA GLY A 71 -16.12 17.61 -10.53
C GLY A 71 -14.63 17.94 -10.52
N TRP A 72 -14.26 19.20 -10.71
CA TRP A 72 -12.87 19.65 -10.58
C TRP A 72 -12.35 19.44 -9.16
N GLU A 73 -13.13 19.84 -8.15
CA GLU A 73 -12.74 19.70 -6.74
C GLU A 73 -12.46 18.24 -6.37
N GLN A 74 -13.36 17.33 -6.74
CA GLN A 74 -13.18 15.89 -6.48
C GLN A 74 -11.94 15.35 -7.20
N THR A 75 -11.74 15.70 -8.47
CA THR A 75 -10.57 15.25 -9.25
C THR A 75 -9.26 15.78 -8.64
N ALA A 76 -9.22 17.05 -8.28
CA ALA A 76 -8.03 17.68 -7.70
C ALA A 76 -7.72 17.14 -6.30
N LEU A 77 -8.75 16.87 -5.49
CA LEU A 77 -8.63 16.31 -4.16
C LEU A 77 -8.09 14.87 -4.22
N GLU A 78 -8.69 14.00 -5.04
CA GLU A 78 -8.22 12.61 -5.23
C GLU A 78 -6.78 12.54 -5.74
N ARG A 79 -6.40 13.50 -6.60
CA ARG A 79 -5.08 13.59 -7.21
C ARG A 79 -3.98 14.06 -6.24
N ALA A 80 -4.33 14.76 -5.18
CA ALA A 80 -3.36 15.46 -4.35
C ALA A 80 -2.47 14.52 -3.53
N ASP A 81 -1.18 14.84 -3.44
CA ASP A 81 -0.23 14.11 -2.61
C ASP A 81 -0.48 14.31 -1.13
N VAL A 82 -1.00 15.48 -0.76
CA VAL A 82 -1.50 15.83 0.56
C VAL A 82 -2.77 16.66 0.43
N VAL A 83 -3.79 16.31 1.20
CA VAL A 83 -5.00 17.11 1.37
C VAL A 83 -4.92 17.80 2.72
N LEU A 84 -4.75 19.13 2.70
CA LEU A 84 -4.77 19.96 3.91
C LEU A 84 -6.19 20.44 4.14
N PHE A 85 -6.84 19.88 5.15
CA PHE A 85 -8.13 20.36 5.65
C PHE A 85 -7.89 21.41 6.73
N TRP A 86 -8.12 22.68 6.41
CA TRP A 86 -8.18 23.75 7.41
C TRP A 86 -9.61 24.23 7.57
N ILE A 87 -10.13 24.14 8.78
CA ILE A 87 -11.56 24.36 9.07
C ILE A 87 -11.71 25.49 10.10
N PRO A 88 -11.51 26.76 9.71
CA PRO A 88 -11.76 27.92 10.56
C PRO A 88 -13.27 28.20 10.60
N ARG A 89 -14.04 27.22 11.08
CA ARG A 89 -15.50 27.22 10.95
C ARG A 89 -16.11 28.44 11.62
N GLU A 90 -16.99 29.09 10.90
CA GLU A 90 -17.89 30.12 11.42
C GLU A 90 -19.27 29.77 10.84
N LEU A 91 -20.26 29.52 11.68
CA LEU A 91 -21.48 28.83 11.26
C LEU A 91 -22.32 29.63 10.26
N GLU A 92 -22.23 30.97 10.28
CA GLU A 92 -23.00 31.82 9.39
C GLU A 92 -22.34 31.93 8.01
N ARG A 93 -21.04 32.23 7.96
CA ARG A 93 -20.32 32.57 6.72
C ARG A 93 -19.44 31.46 6.19
N MET A 94 -18.95 30.56 7.04
CA MET A 94 -18.02 29.47 6.69
C MET A 94 -18.37 28.13 7.38
N PRO A 95 -19.58 27.59 7.20
CA PRO A 95 -20.04 26.43 7.97
C PRO A 95 -19.32 25.12 7.61
N GLY A 96 -18.73 25.00 6.42
CA GLY A 96 -17.93 23.82 6.03
C GLY A 96 -18.71 22.51 5.99
N PHE A 97 -19.96 22.53 5.50
CA PHE A 97 -20.80 21.33 5.42
C PHE A 97 -20.26 20.31 4.41
N THR A 98 -19.91 20.73 3.19
CA THR A 98 -19.27 19.87 2.18
C THR A 98 -17.93 19.33 2.68
N THR A 99 -17.15 20.18 3.35
CA THR A 99 -15.87 19.81 3.96
C THR A 99 -15.98 18.65 4.96
N ASN A 100 -17.09 18.53 5.70
CA ASN A 100 -17.31 17.37 6.58
C ASN A 100 -17.43 16.07 5.80
N VAL A 101 -18.11 16.11 4.64
CA VAL A 101 -18.30 14.93 3.77
C VAL A 101 -16.97 14.55 3.13
N GLU A 102 -16.25 15.52 2.56
CA GLU A 102 -14.92 15.33 1.98
C GLU A 102 -13.95 14.74 3.03
N PHE A 103 -13.85 15.35 4.21
CA PHE A 103 -13.00 14.79 5.26
C PHE A 103 -13.43 13.37 5.65
N GLY A 104 -14.74 13.11 5.78
CA GLY A 104 -15.26 11.77 6.06
C GLY A 104 -14.86 10.73 5.02
N GLN A 105 -14.88 11.09 3.74
CA GLN A 105 -14.47 10.23 2.62
C GLN A 105 -12.95 9.98 2.61
N HIS A 106 -12.15 10.99 2.96
CA HIS A 106 -10.69 10.94 2.82
C HIS A 106 -9.93 10.61 4.11
N CYS A 107 -10.55 10.67 5.30
CA CYS A 107 -9.86 10.48 6.59
C CYS A 107 -9.27 9.07 6.81
N ARG A 108 -9.57 8.10 5.94
CA ARG A 108 -8.95 6.77 5.94
C ARG A 108 -7.66 6.71 5.10
N GLY A 109 -7.43 7.72 4.26
CA GLY A 109 -6.23 7.88 3.47
C GLY A 109 -5.01 8.22 4.33
N ARG A 110 -3.83 8.11 3.72
CA ARG A 110 -2.52 8.33 4.38
C ARG A 110 -1.93 9.71 4.16
N ASN A 111 -2.63 10.55 3.42
CA ASN A 111 -2.18 11.85 2.92
C ASN A 111 -3.05 13.01 3.44
N VAL A 112 -3.65 12.88 4.62
CA VAL A 112 -4.57 13.88 5.16
C VAL A 112 -3.93 14.62 6.32
N VAL A 113 -4.00 15.95 6.27
CA VAL A 113 -3.74 16.84 7.40
C VAL A 113 -5.05 17.49 7.81
N LEU A 114 -5.36 17.48 9.12
CA LEU A 114 -6.51 18.19 9.67
C LEU A 114 -6.03 19.31 10.59
N GLY A 115 -6.66 20.47 10.47
CA GLY A 115 -6.54 21.53 11.46
C GLY A 115 -7.79 22.40 11.56
N HIS A 116 -7.99 22.97 12.74
CA HIS A 116 -8.99 23.99 13.01
C HIS A 116 -8.59 24.79 14.27
N PRO A 117 -8.99 26.07 14.37
CA PRO A 117 -8.86 26.85 15.60
C PRO A 117 -9.50 26.12 16.80
N VAL A 118 -8.93 26.27 18.00
CA VAL A 118 -9.43 25.61 19.23
C VAL A 118 -10.90 25.93 19.51
N ASP A 119 -11.31 27.16 19.20
CA ASP A 119 -12.65 27.69 19.38
C ASP A 119 -13.58 27.46 18.18
N ALA A 120 -13.12 26.79 17.12
CA ALA A 120 -13.95 26.47 15.96
C ALA A 120 -15.13 25.57 16.37
N PRO A 121 -16.39 26.00 16.15
CA PRO A 121 -17.55 25.28 16.62
C PRO A 121 -17.72 23.93 15.90
N LYS A 122 -18.33 22.96 16.58
CA LYS A 122 -18.78 21.68 15.99
C LYS A 122 -17.66 20.84 15.33
N CYS A 123 -16.41 20.97 15.76
CA CYS A 123 -15.28 20.16 15.24
C CYS A 123 -15.07 18.82 15.96
N ARG A 124 -15.70 18.59 17.12
CA ARG A 124 -15.53 17.38 17.97
C ARG A 124 -15.65 16.04 17.23
N PHE A 125 -16.52 15.93 16.22
CA PHE A 125 -16.65 14.68 15.46
C PHE A 125 -15.51 14.48 14.46
N LEU A 126 -14.94 15.57 13.94
CA LEU A 126 -13.74 15.53 13.10
C LEU A 126 -12.54 15.08 13.93
N ASP A 127 -12.41 15.56 15.17
CA ASP A 127 -11.38 15.11 16.12
C ASP A 127 -11.48 13.61 16.40
N PHE A 128 -12.70 13.11 16.66
CA PHE A 128 -12.95 11.69 16.85
C PHE A 128 -12.54 10.84 15.64
N LEU A 129 -12.87 11.29 14.42
CA LEU A 129 -12.44 10.62 13.20
C LEU A 129 -10.94 10.70 12.98
N ALA A 130 -10.31 11.83 13.31
CA ALA A 130 -8.87 12.02 13.21
C ALA A 130 -8.13 11.05 14.16
N GLU A 131 -8.55 10.99 15.43
CA GLU A 131 -8.00 10.06 16.43
C GLU A 131 -8.12 8.60 15.96
N ARG A 132 -9.32 8.19 15.51
CA ARG A 132 -9.58 6.82 15.03
C ARG A 132 -8.72 6.42 13.81
N ASN A 133 -8.27 7.40 13.03
CA ASN A 133 -7.44 7.19 11.86
C ASN A 133 -5.98 7.67 12.05
N PHE A 134 -5.58 7.98 13.29
CA PHE A 134 -4.22 8.43 13.64
C PHE A 134 -3.76 9.72 12.96
N ILE A 135 -4.69 10.58 12.55
CA ILE A 135 -4.42 11.91 12.00
C ILE A 135 -4.19 12.89 13.16
N ALA A 136 -3.07 13.61 13.15
CA ALA A 136 -2.82 14.67 14.13
C ALA A 136 -3.66 15.91 13.78
N VAL A 137 -4.28 16.52 14.79
CA VAL A 137 -5.03 17.77 14.64
C VAL A 137 -4.10 18.94 14.95
N SER A 138 -4.07 19.93 14.06
CA SER A 138 -3.34 21.18 14.26
C SER A 138 -4.30 22.30 14.65
N HIS A 139 -3.87 23.19 15.55
CA HIS A 139 -4.74 24.26 16.03
C HIS A 139 -4.40 25.64 15.48
N THR A 140 -3.35 25.73 14.68
CA THR A 140 -3.01 26.90 13.88
C THR A 140 -2.84 26.50 12.41
N LEU A 141 -3.06 27.46 11.50
CA LEU A 141 -2.86 27.24 10.07
C LEU A 141 -1.39 26.98 9.76
N ALA A 142 -0.47 27.67 10.45
CA ALA A 142 0.97 27.46 10.32
C ALA A 142 1.39 26.02 10.64
N GLU A 143 0.93 25.46 11.76
CA GLU A 143 1.18 24.05 12.10
C GLU A 143 0.60 23.09 11.06
N ALA A 144 -0.61 23.35 10.57
CA ALA A 144 -1.22 22.52 9.53
C ALA A 144 -0.40 22.54 8.23
N VAL A 145 0.07 23.72 7.81
CA VAL A 145 0.92 23.90 6.63
C VAL A 145 2.27 23.21 6.81
N GLU A 146 2.91 23.36 7.97
CA GLU A 146 4.18 22.70 8.28
C GLU A 146 4.04 21.18 8.18
N ARG A 147 2.98 20.60 8.74
CA ARG A 147 2.69 19.17 8.64
C ARG A 147 2.45 18.72 7.20
N ALA A 148 1.74 19.52 6.41
CA ALA A 148 1.50 19.19 5.01
C ALA A 148 2.80 19.17 4.20
N VAL A 149 3.67 20.17 4.39
CA VAL A 149 4.99 20.22 3.73
C VAL A 149 5.87 19.03 4.17
N ALA A 150 5.90 18.73 5.48
CA ALA A 150 6.63 17.57 6.00
C ALA A 150 6.12 16.24 5.43
N MET A 151 4.79 16.10 5.27
CA MET A 151 4.17 14.90 4.70
C MET A 151 4.47 14.73 3.20
N VAL A 152 4.53 15.83 2.44
CA VAL A 152 5.00 15.80 1.05
C VAL A 152 6.46 15.34 0.98
N GLY A 153 7.34 15.92 1.81
CA GLY A 153 8.78 15.70 1.74
C GLY A 153 9.37 16.18 0.40
N GLU A 154 10.28 15.39 -0.18
CA GLU A 154 10.99 15.77 -1.42
C GLU A 154 10.12 15.76 -2.70
N GLY A 155 8.88 15.28 -2.62
CA GLY A 155 8.07 14.98 -3.81
C GLY A 155 8.61 13.80 -4.63
N ALA A 156 8.13 13.67 -5.86
CA ALA A 156 8.63 12.76 -6.90
C ALA A 156 8.07 13.18 -8.27
N PRO A 157 8.91 13.27 -9.33
CA PRO A 157 8.48 13.66 -10.66
C PRO A 157 7.55 12.60 -11.28
N ARG A 158 6.37 13.04 -11.73
CA ARG A 158 5.33 12.22 -12.37
C ARG A 158 4.73 12.99 -13.55
N ARG A 159 4.23 12.26 -14.55
CA ARG A 159 3.58 12.82 -15.76
C ARG A 159 2.32 12.04 -16.13
N GLY A 160 1.36 12.69 -16.79
CA GLY A 160 0.13 12.05 -17.26
C GLY A 160 -0.65 11.39 -16.12
N GLY A 161 -1.11 10.16 -16.33
CA GLY A 161 -1.88 9.41 -15.33
C GLY A 161 -1.11 9.12 -14.03
N GLU A 162 0.22 9.08 -14.08
CA GLU A 162 1.05 8.89 -12.88
C GLU A 162 0.91 10.03 -11.89
N CYS A 163 0.50 11.22 -12.35
CA CYS A 163 0.23 12.34 -11.46
C CYS A 163 -0.99 12.12 -10.55
N GLN A 164 -1.80 11.08 -10.79
CA GLN A 164 -2.94 10.68 -9.95
C GLN A 164 -2.54 9.68 -8.85
N VAL A 165 -1.30 9.21 -8.85
CA VAL A 165 -0.78 8.30 -7.82
C VAL A 165 -0.22 9.12 -6.66
N PRO A 166 -0.80 9.08 -5.45
CA PRO A 166 -0.29 9.85 -4.32
C PRO A 166 1.10 9.37 -3.88
N LEU A 167 1.93 10.29 -3.37
CA LEU A 167 3.32 9.99 -3.00
C LEU A 167 3.51 8.79 -2.06
N TYR A 168 2.60 8.59 -1.10
CA TYR A 168 2.72 7.46 -0.16
C TYR A 168 2.63 6.10 -0.85
N LEU A 169 1.92 5.99 -1.99
CA LEU A 169 1.82 4.78 -2.79
C LEU A 169 2.96 4.73 -3.82
N TRP A 170 3.23 5.85 -4.48
CA TRP A 170 4.30 6.00 -5.47
C TRP A 170 5.66 5.52 -4.95
N ARG A 171 5.95 5.78 -3.68
CA ARG A 171 7.22 5.43 -3.02
C ARG A 171 7.31 3.96 -2.60
N THR A 172 6.26 3.18 -2.74
CA THR A 172 6.29 1.77 -2.33
C THR A 172 7.06 0.92 -3.34
N PRO A 173 7.91 -0.02 -2.90
CA PRO A 173 8.59 -0.94 -3.80
C PRO A 173 7.62 -1.76 -4.66
N SER A 174 6.47 -2.14 -4.11
CA SER A 174 5.47 -2.96 -4.81
C SER A 174 4.76 -2.21 -5.93
N PHE A 175 4.37 -0.94 -5.72
CA PHE A 175 3.82 -0.12 -6.80
C PHE A 175 4.89 0.19 -7.85
N ALA A 176 6.10 0.57 -7.43
CA ALA A 176 7.21 0.86 -8.33
C ALA A 176 7.56 -0.36 -9.21
N GLY A 177 7.60 -1.57 -8.63
CA GLY A 177 7.83 -2.81 -9.36
C GLY A 177 6.75 -3.10 -10.40
N TRP A 178 5.48 -2.94 -10.04
CA TRP A 178 4.37 -3.10 -10.98
C TRP A 178 4.43 -2.09 -12.13
N LEU A 179 4.61 -0.80 -11.83
CA LEU A 179 4.68 0.24 -12.86
C LEU A 179 5.90 0.05 -13.78
N ALA A 180 7.04 -0.36 -13.23
CA ALA A 180 8.23 -0.69 -14.01
C ALA A 180 7.99 -1.85 -14.98
N ALA A 181 7.25 -2.89 -14.56
CA ALA A 181 6.86 -4.00 -15.43
C ALA A 181 5.95 -3.52 -16.57
N GLN A 182 4.95 -2.66 -16.28
CA GLN A 182 4.07 -2.06 -17.29
C GLN A 182 4.87 -1.24 -18.31
N ARG A 183 5.75 -0.35 -17.84
CA ARG A 183 6.60 0.47 -18.71
C ARG A 183 7.54 -0.37 -19.57
N SER A 184 8.09 -1.46 -19.01
CA SER A 184 8.97 -2.38 -19.74
C SER A 184 8.23 -3.13 -20.86
N ALA A 185 6.93 -3.39 -20.68
CA ALA A 185 6.06 -3.91 -21.73
C ALA A 185 5.60 -2.85 -22.74
N GLY A 186 6.04 -1.60 -22.59
CA GLY A 186 5.62 -0.46 -23.43
C GLY A 186 4.31 0.19 -23.01
N ASN A 187 3.67 -0.30 -21.93
CA ASN A 187 2.39 0.24 -21.45
C ASN A 187 2.59 1.57 -20.71
N ARG A 188 1.52 2.36 -20.64
CA ARG A 188 1.51 3.66 -19.96
C ARG A 188 0.33 3.74 -19.00
N LEU A 189 0.56 4.32 -17.82
CA LEU A 189 -0.50 4.63 -16.87
C LEU A 189 -1.18 5.95 -17.25
N ASP A 190 -2.45 5.89 -17.63
CA ASP A 190 -3.26 7.05 -18.02
C ASP A 190 -4.20 7.51 -16.91
N GLY A 191 -4.50 6.65 -15.93
CA GLY A 191 -5.27 7.01 -14.75
C GLY A 191 -5.06 6.07 -13.56
N CYS A 192 -5.26 6.59 -12.35
CA CYS A 192 -5.13 5.85 -11.11
C CYS A 192 -6.01 6.47 -10.02
N ARG A 193 -6.86 5.66 -9.37
CA ARG A 193 -7.58 6.04 -8.16
C ARG A 193 -7.33 5.00 -7.07
N VAL A 194 -6.88 5.45 -5.89
CA VAL A 194 -6.64 4.53 -4.77
C VAL A 194 -7.96 4.19 -4.10
N GLU A 195 -8.31 2.90 -4.09
CA GLU A 195 -9.54 2.37 -3.50
C GLU A 195 -9.30 1.84 -2.08
N LEU A 196 -8.07 1.39 -1.79
CA LEU A 196 -7.69 0.85 -0.49
C LEU A 196 -6.26 1.24 -0.14
N SER A 197 -6.08 1.70 1.10
CA SER A 197 -4.77 1.78 1.75
C SER A 197 -4.88 1.16 3.14
N PHE A 198 -4.38 -0.06 3.30
CA PHE A 198 -4.46 -0.81 4.55
C PHE A 198 -3.10 -0.84 5.24
N GLY A 199 -3.05 -0.24 6.44
CA GLY A 199 -1.84 -0.17 7.24
C GLY A 199 -1.87 -1.05 8.48
N VAL A 200 -0.70 -1.58 8.86
CA VAL A 200 -0.47 -2.37 10.07
C VAL A 200 0.65 -1.76 10.92
N GLY A 201 0.90 -2.34 12.10
CA GLY A 201 1.87 -1.85 13.06
C GLY A 201 1.41 -0.60 13.81
N PRO A 202 2.29 0.01 14.64
CA PRO A 202 1.96 1.18 15.44
C PRO A 202 1.39 2.31 14.58
N ARG A 203 0.22 2.83 14.99
CA ARG A 203 -0.51 3.91 14.28
C ARG A 203 -0.74 3.63 12.79
N ARG A 204 -0.79 2.36 12.38
CA ARG A 204 -0.90 1.94 10.96
C ARG A 204 0.21 2.50 10.08
N GLY A 205 1.41 2.74 10.62
CA GLY A 205 2.50 3.37 9.87
C GLY A 205 2.90 2.61 8.61
N PHE A 206 2.87 1.28 8.66
CA PHE A 206 3.33 0.43 7.56
C PHE A 206 2.20 0.09 6.58
N LEU A 207 2.34 0.42 5.29
CA LEU A 207 1.36 0.11 4.25
C LEU A 207 1.51 -1.35 3.79
N MET A 208 0.70 -2.24 4.35
CA MET A 208 0.74 -3.66 4.04
C MET A 208 0.02 -3.97 2.73
N PHE A 209 -1.20 -3.46 2.53
CA PHE A 209 -1.95 -3.67 1.30
C PHE A 209 -2.41 -2.34 0.70
N TRP A 210 -2.39 -2.27 -0.62
CA TRP A 210 -3.02 -1.20 -1.40
C TRP A 210 -3.85 -1.81 -2.53
N ALA A 211 -4.91 -1.10 -2.93
CA ALA A 211 -5.63 -1.39 -4.15
C ALA A 211 -5.86 -0.09 -4.93
N ALA A 212 -5.62 -0.12 -6.23
CA ALA A 212 -5.85 1.01 -7.11
C ALA A 212 -6.67 0.57 -8.32
N HIS A 213 -7.72 1.33 -8.64
CA HIS A 213 -8.36 1.28 -9.94
C HIS A 213 -7.48 2.01 -10.94
N VAL A 214 -7.13 1.35 -12.04
CA VAL A 214 -6.17 1.87 -13.01
C VAL A 214 -6.77 1.97 -14.40
N ASP A 215 -6.30 2.96 -15.14
CA ASP A 215 -6.45 3.05 -16.60
C ASP A 215 -5.06 2.90 -17.22
N VAL A 216 -4.83 1.76 -17.87
CA VAL A 216 -3.56 1.43 -18.51
C VAL A 216 -3.75 1.40 -20.02
N HIS A 217 -2.96 2.20 -20.73
CA HIS A 217 -2.81 2.07 -22.17
C HIS A 217 -1.92 0.87 -22.48
N VAL A 218 -2.50 -0.12 -23.14
CA VAL A 218 -1.83 -1.37 -23.54
C VAL A 218 -1.25 -1.18 -24.93
N ALA A 219 0.05 -0.94 -25.02
CA ALA A 219 0.70 -0.54 -26.27
C ALA A 219 0.59 -1.60 -27.37
N ALA A 220 0.70 -2.88 -26.99
CA ALA A 220 0.58 -4.00 -27.93
C ALA A 220 -0.82 -4.13 -28.55
N GLU A 221 -1.84 -3.55 -27.91
CA GLU A 221 -3.25 -3.66 -28.33
C GLU A 221 -3.82 -2.31 -28.82
N GLY A 222 -3.10 -1.20 -28.62
CA GLY A 222 -3.54 0.14 -29.02
C GLY A 222 -4.83 0.60 -28.33
N ARG A 223 -5.11 0.11 -27.11
CA ARG A 223 -6.33 0.45 -26.36
C ARG A 223 -6.04 0.70 -24.89
N ASN A 224 -7.01 1.28 -24.21
CA ASN A 224 -7.00 1.45 -22.77
C ASN A 224 -7.73 0.28 -22.08
N LYS A 225 -7.26 -0.07 -20.88
CA LYS A 225 -7.82 -1.07 -20.00
C LYS A 225 -8.08 -0.40 -18.66
N SER A 226 -9.35 -0.13 -18.38
CA SER A 226 -9.78 0.79 -17.32
C SER A 226 -10.86 0.20 -16.39
N ASN A 227 -10.91 -1.13 -16.26
CA ASN A 227 -11.94 -1.83 -15.47
C ASN A 227 -11.34 -2.90 -14.55
N GLU A 228 -10.12 -2.69 -14.08
CA GLU A 228 -9.40 -3.60 -13.20
C GLU A 228 -8.89 -2.89 -11.96
N LEU A 229 -8.80 -3.66 -10.88
CA LEU A 229 -8.08 -3.28 -9.67
C LEU A 229 -6.73 -3.98 -9.66
N VAL A 230 -5.69 -3.22 -9.33
CA VAL A 230 -4.38 -3.77 -9.00
C VAL A 230 -4.26 -3.80 -7.49
N ILE A 231 -4.01 -4.99 -6.92
CA ILE A 231 -3.80 -5.16 -5.48
C ILE A 231 -2.33 -5.48 -5.24
N GLY A 232 -1.68 -4.72 -4.36
CA GLY A 232 -0.28 -4.92 -4.03
C GLY A 232 -0.03 -4.98 -2.53
N ARG A 233 1.06 -5.67 -2.18
CA ARG A 233 1.72 -5.71 -0.88
C ARG A 233 3.23 -5.83 -1.10
N PRO A 234 4.10 -5.76 -0.09
CA PRO A 234 5.51 -6.11 -0.28
C PRO A 234 5.67 -7.50 -0.90
N ASP A 235 6.69 -7.63 -1.74
CA ASP A 235 7.15 -8.95 -2.21
C ASP A 235 7.49 -9.84 -1.01
N ILE A 236 7.33 -11.14 -1.19
CA ILE A 236 7.54 -12.16 -0.16
C ILE A 236 8.69 -13.08 -0.53
N MET A 237 9.38 -13.61 0.48
CA MET A 237 10.52 -14.50 0.35
C MET A 237 10.13 -15.86 0.92
N HIS A 238 9.97 -16.86 0.06
CA HIS A 238 9.60 -18.23 0.44
C HIS A 238 10.78 -19.17 0.32
N VAL A 239 10.85 -20.15 1.22
CA VAL A 239 11.88 -21.17 1.23
C VAL A 239 11.26 -22.56 1.10
N VAL A 240 11.70 -23.32 0.11
CA VAL A 240 11.42 -24.76 0.01
C VAL A 240 12.50 -25.52 0.76
N GLY A 241 12.18 -25.97 1.98
CA GLY A 241 13.03 -26.91 2.72
C GLY A 241 12.79 -28.34 2.24
N LEU A 242 13.73 -28.90 1.48
CA LEU A 242 13.61 -30.22 0.83
C LEU A 242 14.49 -31.26 1.52
N ALA A 243 13.97 -32.47 1.69
CA ALA A 243 14.78 -33.64 2.04
C ALA A 243 14.54 -34.76 1.02
N PRO A 244 15.55 -35.10 0.19
CA PRO A 244 15.43 -36.16 -0.82
C PRO A 244 15.04 -37.52 -0.22
N ALA A 245 14.31 -38.33 -1.00
CA ALA A 245 13.95 -39.68 -0.60
C ALA A 245 15.15 -40.64 -0.72
N PRO A 246 15.36 -41.55 0.24
CA PRO A 246 16.24 -42.70 0.05
C PRO A 246 15.71 -43.54 -1.13
N GLY A 247 16.41 -43.52 -2.27
CA GLY A 247 15.99 -44.18 -3.52
C GLY A 247 15.74 -43.25 -4.70
N GLY A 248 15.81 -41.93 -4.52
CA GLY A 248 15.90 -40.95 -5.62
C GLY A 248 14.58 -40.57 -6.31
N SER A 249 13.44 -41.10 -5.88
CA SER A 249 12.13 -40.65 -6.37
C SER A 249 11.78 -39.27 -5.81
N TRP A 250 11.63 -38.27 -6.68
CA TRP A 250 11.25 -36.91 -6.29
C TRP A 250 9.84 -36.84 -5.69
N LEU A 251 8.96 -37.78 -6.03
CA LEU A 251 7.62 -37.87 -5.45
C LEU A 251 7.66 -38.19 -3.95
N ASP A 252 8.69 -38.88 -3.50
CA ASP A 252 8.82 -39.29 -2.10
C ASP A 252 9.75 -38.35 -1.32
N ALA A 253 10.28 -37.30 -1.98
CA ALA A 253 10.99 -36.22 -1.32
C ALA A 253 10.05 -35.52 -0.33
N ARG A 254 10.59 -35.13 0.81
CA ARG A 254 9.84 -34.45 1.87
C ARG A 254 10.04 -32.95 1.78
N VAL A 255 8.98 -32.22 2.07
CA VAL A 255 8.92 -30.76 2.05
C VAL A 255 8.45 -30.27 3.42
N ILE A 256 9.06 -29.20 3.90
CA ILE A 256 8.59 -28.47 5.09
C ILE A 256 7.53 -27.46 4.67
N LEU A 257 6.36 -27.56 5.29
CA LEU A 257 5.31 -26.56 5.26
C LEU A 257 5.08 -25.99 6.65
N VAL A 258 4.36 -24.88 6.69
CA VAL A 258 3.76 -24.34 7.90
C VAL A 258 2.25 -24.30 7.74
N ARG A 259 1.54 -24.76 8.78
CA ARG A 259 0.10 -24.59 8.91
C ARG A 259 -0.20 -23.36 9.76
N GLU A 260 -1.00 -22.46 9.23
CA GLU A 260 -1.40 -21.22 9.91
C GLU A 260 -2.86 -20.87 9.63
N PHE A 261 -3.56 -20.33 10.65
CA PHE A 261 -4.87 -19.74 10.43
C PHE A 261 -4.72 -18.41 9.69
N ARG A 262 -5.29 -18.31 8.50
CA ARG A 262 -5.38 -17.04 7.76
C ARG A 262 -6.85 -16.77 7.46
N SER A 263 -7.33 -15.57 7.80
CA SER A 263 -8.73 -15.20 7.54
C SER A 263 -9.17 -15.28 6.06
N PRO A 264 -8.28 -15.18 5.04
CA PRO A 264 -8.65 -15.45 3.65
C PRO A 264 -8.74 -16.94 3.27
N ALA A 265 -8.35 -17.87 4.15
CA ALA A 265 -8.35 -19.30 3.83
C ALA A 265 -9.75 -19.79 3.46
N ALA A 266 -9.86 -20.35 2.26
CA ALA A 266 -11.07 -21.01 1.76
C ALA A 266 -10.85 -22.54 1.71
N THR A 267 -10.23 -23.07 2.75
CA THR A 267 -9.89 -24.49 2.92
C THR A 267 -10.88 -25.18 3.86
N ARG A 268 -10.84 -26.51 3.92
CA ARG A 268 -11.80 -27.31 4.69
C ARG A 268 -11.72 -27.04 6.20
N ASP A 269 -10.53 -26.76 6.71
CA ASP A 269 -10.24 -26.54 8.13
C ASP A 269 -10.03 -25.06 8.49
N GLY A 270 -10.00 -24.17 7.48
CA GLY A 270 -9.75 -22.74 7.65
C GLY A 270 -8.28 -22.38 7.86
N PHE A 271 -7.36 -23.31 7.60
CA PHE A 271 -5.92 -23.08 7.64
C PHE A 271 -5.33 -23.05 6.24
N VAL A 272 -4.26 -22.28 6.05
CA VAL A 272 -3.36 -22.45 4.92
C VAL A 272 -2.25 -23.40 5.32
N HIS A 273 -1.77 -24.17 4.35
CA HIS A 273 -0.58 -25.01 4.46
C HIS A 273 0.38 -24.52 3.39
N GLU A 274 1.31 -23.66 3.79
CA GLU A 274 2.14 -22.90 2.86
C GLU A 274 3.62 -23.14 3.12
N LEU A 275 4.43 -22.78 2.13
CA LEU A 275 5.87 -22.71 2.33
C LEU A 275 6.16 -21.65 3.39
N PRO A 276 7.11 -21.89 4.32
CA PRO A 276 7.55 -20.85 5.23
C PRO A 276 8.12 -19.66 4.47
N GLY A 277 7.72 -18.46 4.85
CA GLY A 277 8.12 -17.23 4.20
C GLY A 277 7.31 -16.00 4.58
N GLY A 278 7.91 -14.84 4.33
CA GLY A 278 7.34 -13.57 4.74
C GLY A 278 7.92 -12.41 3.97
N SER A 279 7.70 -11.20 4.47
CA SER A 279 8.23 -9.98 3.89
C SER A 279 8.88 -9.14 4.96
N SER A 280 10.07 -8.63 4.70
CA SER A 280 10.76 -7.77 5.66
C SER A 280 10.72 -6.29 5.26
N PHE A 281 10.72 -5.44 6.28
CA PHE A 281 10.88 -3.98 6.16
C PHE A 281 12.32 -3.53 6.43
N LYS A 282 13.18 -4.45 6.89
CA LYS A 282 14.57 -4.16 7.19
C LYS A 282 15.38 -4.17 5.90
N ALA A 283 16.37 -3.28 5.81
CA ALA A 283 17.36 -3.33 4.76
C ALA A 283 18.25 -4.57 4.97
N ALA A 284 17.83 -5.69 4.40
CA ALA A 284 18.51 -6.97 4.43
C ALA A 284 18.49 -7.57 3.02
N SER A 285 19.44 -8.46 2.74
CA SER A 285 19.42 -9.23 1.50
C SER A 285 18.20 -10.17 1.48
N PRO A 286 17.63 -10.47 0.30
CA PRO A 286 16.52 -11.43 0.18
C PRO A 286 16.80 -12.77 0.85
N GLU A 287 18.03 -13.27 0.80
CA GLU A 287 18.48 -14.52 1.42
C GLU A 287 18.42 -14.43 2.96
N GLN A 288 18.85 -13.30 3.53
CA GLN A 288 18.75 -13.08 4.98
C GLN A 288 17.30 -13.01 5.44
N VAL A 289 16.42 -12.37 4.67
CA VAL A 289 14.99 -12.34 4.96
C VAL A 289 14.41 -13.74 4.90
N ALA A 290 14.67 -14.48 3.82
CA ALA A 290 14.19 -15.84 3.63
C ALA A 290 14.61 -16.78 4.76
N ALA A 291 15.88 -16.74 5.18
CA ALA A 291 16.39 -17.57 6.28
C ALA A 291 15.78 -17.19 7.63
N GLU A 292 15.59 -15.90 7.90
CA GLU A 292 15.00 -15.42 9.15
C GLU A 292 13.51 -15.79 9.24
N GLU A 293 12.74 -15.61 8.17
CA GLU A 293 11.33 -16.02 8.11
C GLU A 293 11.20 -17.54 8.27
N PHE A 294 12.04 -18.31 7.57
CA PHE A 294 12.09 -19.77 7.75
C PHE A 294 12.32 -20.17 9.21
N ARG A 295 13.30 -19.53 9.86
CA ARG A 295 13.60 -19.76 11.27
C ARG A 295 12.48 -19.29 12.18
N GLN A 296 11.84 -18.16 11.89
CA GLN A 296 10.75 -17.61 12.71
C GLN A 296 9.54 -18.54 12.69
N GLU A 297 9.16 -19.07 11.53
CA GLU A 297 7.93 -19.84 11.35
C GLU A 297 8.10 -21.35 11.57
N THR A 298 9.32 -21.86 11.48
CA THR A 298 9.61 -23.29 11.73
C THR A 298 10.45 -23.51 12.99
N GLY A 299 11.14 -22.48 13.48
CA GLY A 299 12.18 -22.58 14.50
C GLY A 299 13.39 -23.43 14.09
N ILE A 300 13.58 -23.70 12.79
CA ILE A 300 14.73 -24.43 12.25
C ILE A 300 15.73 -23.40 11.71
N PRO A 301 16.96 -23.32 12.24
CA PRO A 301 17.95 -22.39 11.72
C PRO A 301 18.52 -22.90 10.39
N VAL A 302 18.58 -22.02 9.40
CA VAL A 302 19.25 -22.26 8.11
C VAL A 302 20.22 -21.13 7.85
N ASP A 303 21.44 -21.45 7.40
CA ASP A 303 22.42 -20.45 6.97
C ASP A 303 21.94 -19.79 5.65
N PRO A 304 21.82 -18.45 5.57
CA PRO A 304 21.50 -17.76 4.33
C PRO A 304 22.39 -18.17 3.14
N GLY A 305 23.66 -18.52 3.38
CA GLY A 305 24.59 -18.96 2.34
C GLY A 305 24.26 -20.33 1.73
N ARG A 306 23.37 -21.12 2.34
CA ARG A 306 22.85 -22.38 1.79
C ARG A 306 21.59 -22.20 0.95
N LEU A 307 20.95 -21.02 1.01
CA LEU A 307 19.76 -20.76 0.23
C LEU A 307 20.12 -20.58 -1.24
N ARG A 308 19.58 -21.45 -2.08
CA ARG A 308 19.72 -21.37 -3.53
C ARG A 308 18.56 -20.53 -4.09
N PRO A 309 18.80 -19.34 -4.67
CA PRO A 309 17.76 -18.58 -5.33
C PRO A 309 17.29 -19.33 -6.59
N LEU A 310 15.97 -19.42 -6.78
CA LEU A 310 15.37 -20.15 -7.91
C LEU A 310 14.72 -19.20 -8.91
N ALA A 311 13.66 -18.51 -8.49
CA ALA A 311 12.88 -17.65 -9.37
C ALA A 311 12.09 -16.60 -8.59
N THR A 312 11.71 -15.54 -9.30
CA THR A 312 10.77 -14.52 -8.81
C THR A 312 9.54 -14.49 -9.72
N ARG A 313 8.34 -14.76 -9.18
CA ARG A 313 7.08 -14.81 -9.96
C ARG A 313 5.89 -14.26 -9.17
N GLN A 314 4.87 -13.78 -9.88
CA GLN A 314 3.57 -13.46 -9.27
C GLN A 314 2.83 -14.74 -8.89
N LEU A 315 2.09 -14.71 -7.78
CA LEU A 315 1.31 -15.85 -7.28
C LEU A 315 -0.05 -15.96 -7.99
N ALA A 316 -0.74 -14.82 -8.19
CA ALA A 316 -2.01 -14.74 -8.90
C ALA A 316 -2.07 -13.46 -9.75
N ALA A 317 -1.46 -13.51 -10.94
CA ALA A 317 -1.16 -12.32 -11.74
C ALA A 317 -2.37 -11.46 -12.15
N THR A 318 -3.58 -12.03 -12.19
CA THR A 318 -4.82 -11.30 -12.52
C THR A 318 -5.38 -10.47 -11.37
N ALA A 319 -4.87 -10.65 -10.15
CA ALA A 319 -5.36 -9.94 -8.96
C ALA A 319 -4.24 -9.30 -8.13
N LEU A 320 -3.07 -9.96 -8.04
CA LEU A 320 -1.99 -9.60 -7.14
C LEU A 320 -0.74 -9.16 -7.90
N ALA A 321 -0.26 -7.96 -7.60
CA ALA A 321 0.92 -7.36 -8.23
C ALA A 321 2.25 -7.79 -7.60
N HIS A 322 2.24 -8.16 -6.32
CA HIS A 322 3.44 -8.59 -5.60
C HIS A 322 3.96 -9.94 -6.09
N ARG A 323 5.23 -10.19 -5.87
CA ARG A 323 5.94 -11.40 -6.32
C ARG A 323 6.45 -12.19 -5.12
N ALA A 324 6.52 -13.50 -5.30
CA ALA A 324 7.29 -14.39 -4.45
C ALA A 324 8.70 -14.54 -5.02
N HIS A 325 9.71 -14.33 -4.18
CA HIS A 325 11.10 -14.70 -4.39
C HIS A 325 11.30 -16.07 -3.77
N LEU A 326 11.58 -17.07 -4.60
CA LEU A 326 11.65 -18.46 -4.20
C LEU A 326 13.10 -18.87 -3.98
N PHE A 327 13.36 -19.47 -2.83
CA PHE A 327 14.62 -20.10 -2.47
C PHE A 327 14.38 -21.59 -2.21
N ALA A 328 15.41 -22.40 -2.40
CA ALA A 328 15.43 -23.79 -1.95
C ALA A 328 16.62 -24.05 -1.04
N VAL A 329 16.45 -24.99 -0.12
CA VAL A 329 17.51 -25.53 0.70
C VAL A 329 17.31 -27.02 0.88
N GLU A 330 18.37 -27.79 0.65
CA GLU A 330 18.41 -29.18 1.06
C GLU A 330 18.67 -29.26 2.56
N LEU A 331 17.77 -29.92 3.29
CA LEU A 331 17.84 -30.09 4.73
C LEU A 331 18.84 -31.17 5.10
N SER A 332 19.65 -30.87 6.12
CA SER A 332 20.47 -31.90 6.76
C SER A 332 19.60 -32.92 7.49
N ILE A 333 20.20 -34.07 7.81
CA ILE A 333 19.54 -35.13 8.60
C ILE A 333 19.07 -34.56 9.95
N ASP A 334 19.88 -33.72 10.58
CA ASP A 334 19.58 -33.11 11.88
C ASP A 334 18.45 -32.08 11.77
N GLU A 335 18.42 -31.28 10.69
CA GLU A 335 17.34 -30.32 10.43
C GLU A 335 16.01 -31.02 10.17
N LEU A 336 16.01 -32.11 9.40
CA LEU A 336 14.81 -32.91 9.18
C LEU A 336 14.34 -33.61 10.46
N ALA A 337 15.26 -34.11 11.29
CA ALA A 337 14.93 -34.71 12.58
C ALA A 337 14.32 -33.66 13.53
N LEU A 338 14.88 -32.45 13.56
CA LEU A 338 14.35 -31.34 14.33
C LEU A 338 12.95 -30.94 13.84
N ALA A 339 12.72 -30.88 12.53
CA ALA A 339 11.40 -30.62 11.97
C ALA A 339 10.36 -31.64 12.43
N ARG A 340 10.71 -32.94 12.43
CA ARG A 340 9.83 -34.02 12.90
C ARG A 340 9.50 -33.86 14.37
N GLN A 341 10.51 -33.60 15.20
CA GLN A 341 10.31 -33.35 16.63
C GLN A 341 9.30 -32.21 16.85
N LYS A 342 9.45 -31.08 16.14
CA LYS A 342 8.57 -29.92 16.27
C LYS A 342 7.13 -30.21 15.84
N GLN A 343 6.96 -30.98 14.76
CA GLN A 343 5.66 -31.45 14.30
C GLN A 343 4.99 -32.37 15.34
N ASP A 344 5.73 -33.36 15.85
CA ASP A 344 5.22 -34.35 16.82
C ASP A 344 4.84 -33.69 18.16
N GLU A 345 5.60 -32.68 18.59
CA GLU A 345 5.31 -31.88 19.78
C GLU A 345 4.12 -30.91 19.58
N GLY A 346 3.70 -30.67 18.33
CA GLY A 346 2.71 -29.63 18.02
C GLY A 346 3.20 -28.22 18.39
N ALA A 347 4.51 -28.00 18.34
CA ALA A 347 5.14 -26.75 18.75
C ALA A 347 4.68 -25.60 17.85
N SER A 348 4.32 -24.46 18.45
CA SER A 348 3.95 -23.24 17.72
C SER A 348 5.13 -22.30 17.58
N PHE A 349 5.30 -21.73 16.39
CA PHE A 349 6.28 -20.70 16.09
C PHE A 349 5.59 -19.43 15.54
N GLY A 350 6.38 -18.49 14.99
CA GLY A 350 5.90 -17.16 14.60
C GLY A 350 5.94 -16.13 15.73
N VAL A 351 5.50 -14.92 15.44
CA VAL A 351 5.44 -13.82 16.42
C VAL A 351 4.06 -13.75 17.05
N ALA A 352 3.87 -14.48 18.17
CA ALA A 352 2.58 -14.54 18.87
C ALA A 352 2.01 -13.17 19.28
N ALA A 353 2.87 -12.18 19.55
CA ALA A 353 2.47 -10.80 19.86
C ALA A 353 1.83 -10.08 18.66
N GLU A 354 2.12 -10.53 17.44
CA GLU A 354 1.56 -10.05 16.17
C GLU A 354 0.39 -10.92 15.69
N GLY A 355 0.00 -11.93 16.47
CA GLY A 355 -1.10 -12.85 16.15
C GLY A 355 -0.70 -14.01 15.24
N GLU A 356 0.55 -14.06 14.79
CA GLU A 356 1.10 -15.12 13.97
C GLU A 356 1.38 -16.38 14.81
N ARG A 357 0.87 -17.51 14.34
CA ARG A 357 1.07 -18.84 14.96
C ARG A 357 1.15 -19.90 13.89
N THR A 358 2.36 -20.41 13.68
CA THR A 358 2.65 -21.44 12.67
C THR A 358 2.94 -22.78 13.34
N TYR A 359 2.60 -23.87 12.64
CA TYR A 359 2.90 -25.24 13.06
C TYR A 359 3.63 -25.97 11.93
N VAL A 360 4.77 -26.58 12.24
CA VAL A 360 5.58 -27.30 11.24
C VAL A 360 4.84 -28.56 10.79
N GLU A 361 4.79 -28.76 9.47
CA GLU A 361 4.28 -29.99 8.86
C GLU A 361 5.26 -30.50 7.81
N ILE A 362 5.42 -31.82 7.78
CA ILE A 362 6.28 -32.52 6.82
C ILE A 362 5.40 -33.39 5.95
N HIS A 363 5.44 -33.14 4.65
CA HIS A 363 4.68 -33.90 3.66
C HIS A 363 5.60 -34.36 2.54
N THR A 364 5.31 -35.52 1.97
CA THR A 364 5.90 -35.94 0.70
C THR A 364 5.26 -35.18 -0.45
N VAL A 365 6.00 -35.00 -1.54
CA VAL A 365 5.45 -34.38 -2.75
C VAL A 365 4.25 -35.18 -3.29
N ARG A 366 4.26 -36.50 -3.12
CA ARG A 366 3.14 -37.39 -3.44
C ARG A 366 1.88 -37.03 -2.68
N GLU A 367 1.97 -36.83 -1.37
CA GLU A 367 0.84 -36.40 -0.52
C GLU A 367 0.34 -35.03 -0.97
N LEU A 368 1.23 -34.08 -1.27
CA LEU A 368 0.83 -32.74 -1.74
C LEU A 368 0.16 -32.73 -3.13
N LEU A 369 0.42 -33.74 -3.95
CA LEU A 369 -0.24 -33.91 -5.24
C LEU A 369 -1.58 -34.66 -5.13
N SER A 370 -1.72 -35.56 -4.15
CA SER A 370 -2.97 -36.29 -3.91
C SER A 370 -3.97 -35.49 -3.08
N ASP A 371 -3.47 -34.72 -2.13
CA ASP A 371 -4.25 -34.01 -1.14
C ASP A 371 -4.26 -32.52 -1.52
N SER A 372 -5.45 -31.92 -1.58
CA SER A 372 -5.60 -30.48 -1.88
C SER A 372 -5.24 -29.60 -0.67
N LEU A 373 -4.11 -29.91 -0.02
CA LEU A 373 -3.64 -29.28 1.22
C LEU A 373 -3.08 -27.88 0.95
N CYS A 374 -2.25 -27.75 -0.09
CA CYS A 374 -1.67 -26.48 -0.52
C CYS A 374 -2.49 -25.86 -1.65
N ASP A 375 -2.45 -24.53 -1.75
CA ASP A 375 -2.91 -23.85 -2.95
C ASP A 375 -1.96 -24.08 -4.15
N TRP A 376 -2.44 -23.73 -5.35
CA TRP A 376 -1.69 -23.89 -6.60
C TRP A 376 -0.38 -23.12 -6.65
N SER A 377 -0.27 -21.97 -5.96
CA SER A 377 0.96 -21.17 -5.94
C SER A 377 2.03 -21.88 -5.13
N ASN A 378 1.68 -22.36 -3.93
CA ASN A 378 2.54 -23.13 -3.06
C ASN A 378 2.99 -24.44 -3.73
N LEU A 379 2.04 -25.21 -4.29
CA LEU A 379 2.37 -26.43 -5.03
C LEU A 379 3.28 -26.15 -6.23
N GLY A 380 3.01 -25.08 -7.00
CA GLY A 380 3.83 -24.68 -8.14
C GLY A 380 5.25 -24.28 -7.74
N MET A 381 5.43 -23.60 -6.61
CA MET A 381 6.74 -23.26 -6.07
C MET A 381 7.54 -24.50 -5.65
N ILE A 382 6.89 -25.46 -4.99
CA ILE A 382 7.51 -26.75 -4.60
C ILE A 382 7.99 -27.51 -5.83
N LEU A 383 7.13 -27.66 -6.85
CA LEU A 383 7.48 -28.33 -8.09
C LEU A 383 8.58 -27.61 -8.87
N ALA A 384 8.63 -26.28 -8.83
CA ALA A 384 9.70 -25.50 -9.44
C ALA A 384 11.06 -25.74 -8.75
N ALA A 385 11.08 -25.92 -7.43
CA ALA A 385 12.31 -26.27 -6.71
C ALA A 385 12.83 -27.65 -7.10
N LEU A 386 11.95 -28.66 -7.14
CA LEU A 386 12.31 -30.02 -7.53
C LEU A 386 12.80 -30.10 -8.97
N ALA A 387 12.14 -29.38 -9.90
CA ALA A 387 12.56 -29.33 -11.30
C ALA A 387 13.92 -28.67 -11.52
N ALA A 388 14.40 -27.87 -10.57
CA ALA A 388 15.73 -27.26 -10.63
C ALA A 388 16.84 -28.15 -10.04
N ASP A 389 16.48 -29.29 -9.43
CA ASP A 389 17.38 -30.34 -8.92
C ASP A 389 17.31 -31.65 -9.73
N LEU A 390 16.37 -31.75 -10.67
CA LEU A 390 16.31 -32.75 -11.74
C LEU A 390 17.20 -32.31 -12.92
#